data_AF-A0A2W2CY05-F1
#
_entry.id   AF-A0A2W2CY05-F1
#
_cell.length_a   1.000
_cell.length_b   1.000
_cell.length_c   1.000
_cell.angle_alpha   90.00
_cell.angle_beta   90.00
_cell.angle_gamma   90.00
#
_symmetry.space_group_name_H-M   'P 1'
#
loop_
_entity.id
_entity.type
_entity.pdbx_description
1 polymer ?
#
loop_
_entity_poly.entity_id
_entity_poly.type
_entity_poly.pdbx_seq_one_letter_code
_entity_poly.pdbx_strand_id
1 'polypeptide(L)'
;SVRSVAGGGDRVAVATVDGDGHRLWFSADAGDSWRAVSVPVAVPSGGDVGLAVTLHGDQLVVLADPGTGARAWWGSMSAGG
;
A
#
# COMPACT_ATOMS: atom_id res chain seq x y z
N SER A 1 -6.92 -8.40 7.30
CA SER A 1 -8.01 -7.45 6.95
C SER A 1 -7.52 -6.38 6.01
N VAL A 2 -8.37 -5.89 5.10
CA VAL A 2 -8.06 -4.72 4.25
C VAL A 2 -8.22 -3.44 5.07
N ARG A 3 -7.28 -2.50 4.91
CA ARG A 3 -7.27 -1.19 5.60
C ARG A 3 -7.46 -0.02 4.65
N SER A 4 -6.93 -0.13 3.44
CA SER A 4 -7.04 0.90 2.40
C SER A 4 -7.00 0.22 1.03
N VAL A 5 -7.75 0.77 0.09
CA VAL A 5 -7.76 0.37 -1.33
C VAL A 5 -7.77 1.62 -2.18
N ALA A 6 -6.95 1.62 -3.22
CA ALA A 6 -6.94 2.64 -4.25
C ALA A 6 -6.89 1.97 -5.62
N GLY A 7 -7.51 2.59 -6.63
CA GLY A 7 -7.52 2.06 -7.97
C GLY A 7 -7.55 3.15 -9.04
N GLY A 8 -7.11 2.79 -10.25
CA GLY A 8 -7.16 3.63 -11.43
C GLY A 8 -6.84 2.81 -12.69
N GLY A 9 -7.79 2.73 -13.62
CA GLY A 9 -7.71 1.76 -14.72
C GLY A 9 -7.65 0.32 -14.18
N ASP A 10 -6.76 -0.50 -14.73
CA ASP A 10 -6.53 -1.88 -14.28
C ASP A 10 -5.60 -1.98 -13.06
N ARG A 11 -5.19 -0.86 -12.47
CA ARG A 11 -4.24 -0.86 -11.37
C ARG A 11 -4.95 -0.77 -10.04
N VAL A 12 -4.54 -1.59 -9.10
CA VAL A 12 -5.08 -1.62 -7.74
C VAL A 12 -3.95 -1.67 -6.74
N ALA A 13 -4.00 -0.83 -5.71
CA ALA A 13 -3.13 -0.88 -4.54
C ALA A 13 -3.97 -1.18 -3.31
N VAL A 14 -3.53 -2.14 -2.49
CA VAL A 14 -4.25 -2.56 -1.28
C VAL A 14 -3.30 -2.59 -0.10
N ALA A 15 -3.62 -1.84 0.95
CA ALA A 15 -3.01 -2.00 2.25
C ALA A 15 -3.81 -3.03 3.07
N THR A 16 -3.12 -4.07 3.54
CA THR A 16 -3.69 -5.09 4.43
C THR A 16 -2.99 -5.06 5.78
N VAL A 17 -3.65 -5.58 6.81
CA VAL A 17 -3.02 -5.91 8.10
C VAL A 17 -3.30 -7.37 8.46
N ASP A 18 -2.31 -8.05 9.01
CA ASP A 18 -2.44 -9.36 9.66
C ASP A 18 -1.67 -9.37 10.99
N GLY A 19 -1.42 -10.55 11.56
CA GLY A 19 -0.68 -10.67 12.83
C GLY A 19 0.73 -10.07 12.79
N ASP A 20 1.36 -10.06 11.61
CA ASP A 20 2.75 -9.62 11.42
C ASP A 20 2.86 -8.10 11.15
N GLY A 21 1.74 -7.43 10.87
CA GLY A 21 1.71 -5.99 10.63
C GLY A 21 1.01 -5.62 9.33
N HIS A 22 1.20 -4.36 8.91
CA HIS A 22 0.66 -3.90 7.64
C HIS A 22 1.57 -4.27 6.48
N ARG A 23 0.95 -4.60 5.35
CA ARG A 23 1.62 -4.86 4.07
C ARG A 23 0.91 -4.11 2.96
N LEU A 24 1.66 -3.75 1.93
CA LEU A 24 1.14 -3.13 0.71
C LEU A 24 1.27 -4.09 -0.46
N TRP A 25 0.20 -4.22 -1.23
CA TRP A 25 0.11 -5.04 -2.43
C TRP A 25 -0.28 -4.18 -3.62
N PHE A 26 0.20 -4.56 -4.79
CA PHE A 26 -0.14 -3.92 -6.05
C PHE A 26 -0.47 -4.96 -7.11
N SER A 27 -1.52 -4.67 -7.88
CA SER A 27 -1.93 -5.38 -9.09
C SER A 27 -1.94 -4.40 -10.26
N ALA A 28 -1.51 -4.88 -11.42
CA ALA A 28 -1.57 -4.14 -12.69
C ALA A 28 -2.66 -4.66 -13.64
N ASP A 29 -3.42 -5.68 -13.21
CA ASP A 29 -4.32 -6.51 -14.00
C ASP A 29 -5.66 -6.71 -13.25
N ALA A 30 -6.22 -5.62 -12.73
CA ALA A 30 -7.50 -5.53 -12.06
C ALA A 30 -7.70 -6.48 -10.87
N GLY A 31 -6.61 -6.97 -10.30
CA GLY A 31 -6.59 -7.89 -9.16
C GLY A 31 -6.35 -9.35 -9.51
N ASP A 32 -6.06 -9.69 -10.78
CA ASP A 32 -5.77 -11.06 -11.20
C ASP A 32 -4.42 -11.56 -10.65
N SER A 33 -3.41 -10.70 -10.57
CA SER A 33 -2.11 -11.00 -9.95
C SER A 33 -1.65 -9.88 -9.01
N TRP A 34 -0.86 -10.27 -8.00
CA TRP A 34 -0.43 -9.37 -6.93
C TRP A 34 1.06 -9.50 -6.65
N ARG A 35 1.71 -8.36 -6.45
CA ARG A 35 3.07 -8.28 -5.91
C ARG A 35 3.10 -7.47 -4.62
N ALA A 36 3.94 -7.88 -3.69
CA ALA A 36 4.24 -7.08 -2.50
C ALA A 36 5.02 -5.82 -2.91
N VAL A 37 4.70 -4.70 -2.27
CA VAL A 37 5.43 -3.43 -2.39
C VAL A 37 6.09 -3.15 -1.05
N SER A 38 7.40 -2.91 -1.08
CA SER A 38 8.14 -2.52 0.11
C SER A 38 7.72 -1.13 0.58
N VAL A 39 7.28 -1.04 1.83
CA VAL A 39 7.08 0.23 2.53
C VAL A 39 8.37 0.54 3.30
N PRO A 40 8.92 1.77 3.23
CA PRO A 40 10.20 2.10 3.88
C PRO A 40 10.19 2.04 5.41
N VAL A 41 9.03 1.80 6.02
CA VAL A 41 8.86 1.63 7.46
C VAL A 41 7.93 0.45 7.74
N ALA A 42 8.25 -0.33 8.76
CA ALA A 42 7.34 -1.35 9.27
C ALA A 42 6.21 -0.69 10.09
N VAL A 43 4.96 -1.06 9.80
CA VAL A 43 3.80 -0.61 10.57
C VAL A 43 3.24 -1.81 11.34
N PRO A 44 3.23 -1.78 12.68
CA PRO A 44 2.71 -2.88 13.50
C PRO A 44 1.24 -3.22 13.22
N SER A 45 0.77 -4.35 13.75
CA SER A 45 -0.61 -4.80 13.60
C SER A 45 -1.58 -4.21 14.63
N GLY A 46 -1.07 -3.59 15.70
CA GLY A 46 -1.86 -3.04 16.81
C GLY A 46 -1.38 -1.66 17.27
N GLY A 47 -2.22 -1.02 18.09
CA GLY A 47 -2.06 0.36 18.50
C GLY A 47 -2.76 1.35 17.55
N ASP A 48 -2.54 2.63 17.79
CA ASP A 48 -2.98 3.72 16.90
C ASP A 48 -1.96 3.89 15.77
N VAL A 49 -2.04 2.97 14.80
CA VAL A 49 -1.12 2.85 13.66
C VAL A 49 -1.92 2.63 12.38
N GLY A 50 -1.33 2.94 11.23
CA GLY A 50 -2.05 2.79 9.97
C GLY A 50 -1.18 2.85 8.72
N LEU A 51 -1.76 2.32 7.63
CA LEU A 51 -1.20 2.40 6.29
C LEU A 51 -2.34 2.74 5.31
N ALA A 52 -2.22 3.89 4.64
CA ALA A 52 -3.16 4.36 3.65
C ALA A 52 -2.47 4.56 2.31
N VAL A 53 -3.20 4.34 1.21
CA VAL A 53 -2.67 4.47 -0.14
C VAL A 53 -3.62 5.22 -1.07
N THR A 54 -3.04 5.89 -2.06
CA THR A 54 -3.76 6.43 -3.21
C THR A 54 -2.96 6.21 -4.49
N LEU A 55 -3.67 6.13 -5.62
CA LEU A 55 -3.11 5.94 -6.95
C LEU A 55 -3.58 7.07 -7.85
N HIS A 56 -2.65 7.65 -8.61
CA HIS A 56 -2.94 8.60 -9.68
C HIS A 56 -2.09 8.26 -10.90
N GLY A 57 -2.71 7.67 -11.93
CA GLY A 57 -1.98 7.15 -13.08
C GLY A 57 -1.03 6.00 -12.69
N ASP A 58 0.27 6.21 -12.83
CA ASP A 58 1.32 5.32 -12.34
C ASP A 58 1.88 5.71 -10.97
N GLN A 59 1.52 6.89 -10.45
CA GLN A 59 2.05 7.36 -9.19
C GLN A 59 1.27 6.74 -8.02
N LEU A 60 1.97 5.96 -7.21
CA LEU A 60 1.51 5.46 -5.93
C LEU A 60 1.99 6.40 -4.84
N VAL A 61 1.09 6.82 -3.95
CA VAL A 61 1.42 7.54 -2.73
C VAL A 61 1.01 6.68 -1.53
N VAL A 62 1.92 6.55 -0.57
CA VAL A 62 1.76 5.77 0.65
C VAL A 62 1.94 6.67 1.84
N LEU A 63 0.98 6.66 2.77
CA LEU A 63 1.09 7.27 4.08
C LEU A 63 1.16 6.15 5.13
N ALA A 64 2.23 6.10 5.91
CA ALA A 64 2.38 5.14 7.00
C ALA A 64 2.53 5.87 8.32
N ASP A 65 1.81 5.40 9.34
CA ASP A 65 1.97 5.80 10.73
C ASP A 65 2.34 4.59 11.58
N PRO A 66 3.60 4.44 12.00
CA PRO A 66 4.04 3.36 12.87
C PRO A 66 3.78 3.64 14.37
N GLY A 67 3.11 4.75 14.72
CA GLY A 67 2.85 5.17 16.10
C GLY A 67 3.93 6.10 16.68
N THR A 68 4.99 6.38 15.92
CA THR A 68 6.04 7.36 16.27
C THR A 68 6.01 8.61 15.39
N GLY A 69 5.00 8.71 14.51
CA GLY A 69 4.79 9.83 13.61
C GLY A 69 4.63 9.39 12.16
N ALA A 70 3.60 9.94 11.51
CA ALA A 70 3.28 9.62 10.13
C ALA A 70 4.33 10.15 9.14
N ARG A 71 4.59 9.38 8.07
CA ARG A 71 5.44 9.75 6.95
C ARG A 71 4.82 9.30 5.64
N ALA A 72 5.10 10.05 4.58
CA ALA A 72 4.61 9.76 3.24
C ALA A 72 5.76 9.54 2.25
N TRP A 73 5.53 8.65 1.30
CA TRP A 73 6.41 8.40 0.16
C TRP A 73 5.58 8.30 -1.11
N TRP A 74 6.23 8.52 -2.24
CA TRP A 74 5.63 8.33 -3.55
C TRP A 74 6.62 7.65 -4.50
N GLY A 75 6.09 6.99 -5.52
CA GLY A 75 6.89 6.38 -6.57
C GLY A 75 6.03 5.95 -7.75
N SER A 76 6.65 5.80 -8.91
CA SER A 76 6.00 5.24 -10.09
C SER A 76 5.92 3.72 -9.98
N MET A 77 4.74 3.19 -10.23
CA MET A 77 4.45 1.78 -10.36
C MET A 77 4.28 1.47 -11.83
N SER A 78 5.33 0.95 -12.46
CA SER A 78 5.21 0.36 -13.77
C SER A 78 4.38 -0.91 -13.69
N ALA A 79 3.49 -1.12 -14.65
CA ALA A 79 3.08 -2.48 -14.99
C ALA A 79 4.39 -3.21 -15.33
N GLY A 80 4.73 -4.26 -14.58
CA GLY A 80 5.84 -5.11 -15.01
C GLY A 80 5.56 -5.59 -16.44
N GLY A 81 6.59 -5.60 -17.28
CA GLY A 81 6.49 -6.22 -18.61
C GLY A 81 6.31 -7.72 -18.51
#